data_AF-X6LAU9-F1
#
_entry.id   AF-X6LAU9-F1
#
_cell.length_a   1.000
_cell.length_b   1.000
_cell.length_c   1.000
_cell.angle_alpha   90.00
_cell.angle_beta   90.00
_cell.angle_gamma   90.00
#
_symmetry.space_group_name_H-M   'P 1'
#
loop_
_entity.id
_entity.type
_entity.pdbx_description
1 polymer ?
#
loop_
_entity_poly.entity_id
_entity_poly.type
_entity_poly.pdbx_seq_one_letter_code
_entity_poly.pdbx_strand_id
1 'polypeptide(L)'
;CAIFGRHEINISVAMFEYANELTIQSILDNIDRCYPSFKKCTFNSNELEFVQSFFDDPHQAQHVLEITYQIIVMMDRNINIQFILYFVNLKKNMDEHLSKWMEKMQFEKEDWKLFEKKNDVILLINHVGELWHTLNSLQS
;
A
#
# COMPACT_ATOMS: atom_id res chain seq x y z
N CYS A 1 -42.20 7.14 12.48
CA CYS A 1 -41.00 7.97 12.19
C CYS A 1 -40.33 8.38 13.49
N ALA A 2 -39.13 7.85 13.75
CA ALA A 2 -38.04 8.50 14.50
C ALA A 2 -36.88 7.48 14.63
N ILE A 3 -35.85 7.61 13.79
CA ILE A 3 -34.52 7.06 14.12
C ILE A 3 -33.73 8.25 14.66
N PHE A 4 -33.79 8.46 15.97
CA PHE A 4 -33.09 9.53 16.66
C PHE A 4 -31.65 9.06 16.96
N GLY A 5 -30.66 9.84 16.53
CA GLY A 5 -29.29 9.79 17.03
C GLY A 5 -28.46 8.58 16.60
N ARG A 6 -28.01 8.55 15.34
CA ARG A 6 -26.79 7.76 15.02
C ARG A 6 -25.60 8.51 15.62
N HIS A 7 -24.97 7.93 16.63
CA HIS A 7 -23.65 8.37 17.08
C HIS A 7 -22.62 7.70 16.17
N GLU A 8 -21.77 8.50 15.53
CA GLU A 8 -20.66 7.99 14.76
C GLU A 8 -19.63 7.42 15.74
N ILE A 9 -19.47 6.10 15.77
CA ILE A 9 -18.47 5.45 16.62
C ILE A 9 -17.17 5.48 15.83
N ASN A 10 -16.26 6.37 16.23
CA ASN A 10 -14.91 6.41 15.71
C ASN A 10 -14.10 5.33 16.44
N ILE A 11 -13.95 4.16 15.81
CA ILE A 11 -13.17 3.06 16.35
C ILE A 11 -11.70 3.31 15.98
N SER A 12 -10.88 3.77 16.92
CA SER A 12 -9.43 3.71 16.78
C SER A 12 -8.97 2.28 17.05
N VAL A 13 -8.76 1.51 15.98
CA VAL A 13 -8.14 0.19 16.10
C VAL A 13 -6.64 0.44 16.30
N ALA A 14 -6.14 0.22 17.51
CA ALA A 14 -4.70 0.09 17.73
C ALA A 14 -4.22 -1.11 16.89
N MET A 15 -3.32 -0.89 15.94
CA MET A 15 -2.79 -1.91 15.02
C MET A 15 -1.88 -2.95 15.70
N PHE A 16 -2.16 -3.35 16.95
CA PHE A 16 -1.29 -4.23 17.74
C PHE A 16 -1.88 -5.59 18.09
N GLU A 17 -2.92 -6.03 17.39
CA GLU A 17 -3.41 -7.41 17.45
C GLU A 17 -3.68 -7.98 16.04
N TYR A 18 -2.62 -8.11 15.23
CA TYR A 18 -2.56 -9.08 14.12
C TYR A 18 -1.98 -10.43 14.62
N ALA A 19 -2.45 -10.88 15.79
CA ALA A 19 -2.00 -12.12 16.42
C ALA A 19 -2.67 -13.34 15.78
N ASN A 20 -2.08 -13.86 14.69
CA ASN A 20 -1.67 -15.27 14.52
C ASN A 20 -1.81 -15.92 13.13
N GLU A 21 -2.49 -15.37 12.10
CA GLU A 21 -2.54 -16.04 10.77
C GLU A 21 -2.53 -15.13 9.52
N LEU A 22 -2.16 -13.85 9.63
CA LEU A 22 -1.98 -12.97 8.47
C LEU A 22 -0.65 -12.22 8.55
N THR A 23 0.44 -12.90 8.19
CA THR A 23 1.72 -12.22 7.95
C THR A 23 1.60 -11.34 6.71
N ILE A 24 2.40 -10.28 6.61
CA ILE A 24 2.44 -9.44 5.41
C ILE A 24 2.74 -10.27 4.16
N GLN A 25 3.59 -11.29 4.28
CA GLN A 25 3.82 -12.26 3.21
C GLN A 25 2.54 -12.99 2.78
N SER A 26 1.72 -13.47 3.73
CA SER A 26 0.45 -14.13 3.40
C SER A 26 -0.55 -13.20 2.70
N ILE A 27 -0.51 -11.90 3.03
CA ILE A 27 -1.32 -10.87 2.38
C ILE A 27 -0.83 -10.64 0.95
N LEU A 28 0.49 -10.51 0.76
CA LEU A 28 1.10 -10.40 -0.57
C LEU A 28 0.77 -11.63 -1.43
N ASP A 29 0.84 -12.84 -0.86
CA ASP A 29 0.46 -14.08 -1.55
C ASP A 29 -1.02 -14.08 -1.98
N ASN A 30 -1.91 -13.46 -1.21
CA ASN A 30 -3.32 -13.31 -1.57
C ASN A 30 -3.50 -12.30 -2.73
N ILE A 31 -2.82 -11.15 -2.64
CA ILE A 31 -2.80 -10.14 -3.71
C ILE A 31 -2.26 -10.77 -5.01
N ASP A 32 -1.19 -11.56 -4.93
CA ASP A 32 -0.58 -12.27 -6.06
C ASP A 32 -1.55 -13.23 -6.77
N ARG A 33 -2.36 -13.97 -6.00
CA ARG A 33 -3.37 -14.87 -6.55
C ARG A 33 -4.43 -14.11 -7.34
N CYS A 34 -4.82 -12.93 -6.88
CA CYS A 34 -5.78 -12.07 -7.56
C CYS A 34 -5.15 -11.30 -8.74
N TYR A 35 -3.88 -10.94 -8.64
CA TYR A 35 -3.15 -10.12 -9.62
C TYR A 35 -1.74 -10.66 -9.90
N PRO A 36 -1.58 -11.67 -10.76
CA PRO A 36 -0.28 -12.29 -11.02
C PRO A 36 0.80 -11.35 -11.61
N SER A 37 0.42 -10.17 -12.09
CA SER A 37 1.35 -9.12 -12.52
C SER A 37 2.05 -8.43 -11.35
N PHE A 38 1.45 -8.43 -10.16
CA PHE A 38 2.01 -7.87 -8.94
C PHE A 38 3.32 -8.56 -8.57
N LYS A 39 3.30 -9.89 -8.45
CA LYS A 39 4.51 -10.73 -8.24
C LYS A 39 5.64 -10.52 -9.22
N LYS A 40 5.31 -10.21 -10.48
CA LYS A 40 6.27 -10.10 -11.58
C LYS A 40 6.88 -8.72 -11.70
N CYS A 41 6.39 -7.77 -10.89
CA CYS A 41 6.85 -6.41 -10.96
C CYS A 41 8.21 -6.27 -10.27
N THR A 42 9.13 -5.60 -10.95
CA THR A 42 10.50 -5.36 -10.46
C THR A 42 10.87 -3.93 -10.81
N PHE A 43 11.65 -3.28 -9.95
CA PHE A 43 12.12 -1.93 -10.23
C PHE A 43 13.10 -1.90 -11.41
N ASN A 44 12.93 -0.92 -12.29
CA ASN A 44 14.01 -0.50 -13.17
C ASN A 44 15.06 0.31 -12.40
N SER A 45 16.18 0.63 -13.03
CA SER A 45 17.30 1.33 -12.37
C SER A 45 16.90 2.67 -11.74
N ASN A 46 16.05 3.46 -12.40
CA ASN A 46 15.64 4.76 -11.89
C ASN A 46 14.64 4.62 -10.73
N GLU A 47 13.75 3.64 -10.80
CA GLU A 47 12.82 3.31 -9.71
C GLU A 47 13.56 2.80 -8.48
N LEU A 48 14.59 1.97 -8.68
CA LEU A 48 15.42 1.47 -7.60
C LEU A 48 16.20 2.61 -6.93
N GLU A 49 16.80 3.52 -7.70
CA GLU A 49 17.48 4.71 -7.17
C GLU A 49 16.50 5.61 -6.39
N PHE A 50 15.28 5.79 -6.91
CA PHE A 50 14.23 6.52 -6.21
C PHE A 50 13.89 5.89 -4.85
N VAL A 51 13.71 4.56 -4.80
CA VAL A 51 13.43 3.85 -3.54
C VAL A 51 14.63 3.91 -2.59
N GLN A 52 15.84 3.81 -3.13
CA GLN A 52 17.08 3.94 -2.36
C GLN A 52 17.23 5.33 -1.71
N SER A 53 16.69 6.39 -2.32
CA SER A 53 16.71 7.72 -1.71
C SER A 53 15.92 7.83 -0.39
N PHE A 54 15.00 6.90 -0.10
CA PHE A 54 14.31 6.88 1.20
C PHE A 54 15.23 6.48 2.35
N PHE A 55 16.38 5.85 2.07
CA PHE A 55 17.32 5.38 3.07
C PHE A 55 18.40 6.40 3.44
N ASP A 56 18.40 7.57 2.79
CA ASP A 56 19.31 8.66 3.16
C ASP A 56 19.06 9.13 4.61
N ASP A 57 17.83 8.96 5.12
CA ASP A 57 17.44 9.20 6.50
C ASP A 57 16.79 7.94 7.12
N PRO A 58 17.37 7.35 8.19
CA PRO A 58 16.81 6.20 8.88
C PRO A 58 15.37 6.39 9.39
N HIS A 59 15.01 7.62 9.81
CA HIS A 59 13.64 7.92 10.26
C HIS A 59 12.66 7.89 9.10
N GLN A 60 13.07 8.44 7.96
CA GLN A 60 12.27 8.40 6.73
C GLN A 60 12.11 6.96 6.22
N ALA A 61 13.18 6.16 6.24
CA ALA A 61 13.13 4.75 5.82
C ALA A 61 12.13 3.95 6.65
N GLN A 62 12.17 4.11 7.98
CA GLN A 62 11.23 3.46 8.89
C GLN A 62 9.79 3.92 8.65
N HIS A 63 9.57 5.23 8.48
CA HIS A 63 8.25 5.80 8.18
C HIS A 63 7.69 5.25 6.86
N VAL A 64 8.51 5.19 5.80
CA VAL A 64 8.12 4.64 4.49
C VAL A 64 7.78 3.16 4.60
N LEU A 65 8.49 2.39 5.42
CA LEU A 65 8.16 0.99 5.68
C LEU A 65 6.79 0.85 6.38
N GLU A 66 6.53 1.66 7.40
CA GLU A 66 5.24 1.67 8.12
C GLU A 66 4.07 2.04 7.20
N ILE A 67 4.25 3.05 6.34
CA ILE A 67 3.26 3.40 5.32
C ILE A 67 3.08 2.23 4.33
N THR A 68 4.16 1.58 3.90
CA THR A 68 4.11 0.45 2.97
C THR A 68 3.29 -0.71 3.56
N TYR A 69 3.44 -0.99 4.85
CA TYR A 69 2.60 -1.97 5.55
C TYR A 69 1.12 -1.59 5.51
N GLN A 70 0.79 -0.32 5.78
CA GLN A 70 -0.59 0.16 5.74
C GLN A 70 -1.19 0.05 4.33
N ILE A 71 -0.42 0.37 3.30
CA ILE A 71 -0.82 0.22 1.88
C ILE A 71 -1.19 -1.23 1.59
N ILE A 72 -0.33 -2.19 1.93
CA ILE A 72 -0.55 -3.63 1.67
C ILE A 72 -1.82 -4.12 2.35
N VAL A 73 -2.03 -3.76 3.62
CA VAL A 73 -3.23 -4.12 4.38
C VAL A 73 -4.48 -3.51 3.75
N MET A 74 -4.42 -2.25 3.31
CA MET A 74 -5.54 -1.62 2.59
C MET A 74 -5.82 -2.27 1.23
N MET A 75 -4.80 -2.70 0.49
CA MET A 75 -4.97 -3.40 -0.77
C MET A 75 -5.75 -4.71 -0.57
N ASP A 76 -5.36 -5.52 0.42
CA ASP A 76 -6.05 -6.77 0.74
C ASP A 76 -7.48 -6.58 1.23
N ARG A 77 -7.71 -5.58 2.11
CA ARG A 77 -9.07 -5.23 2.52
C ARG A 77 -9.93 -4.83 1.33
N ASN A 78 -9.39 -4.07 0.37
CA ASN A 78 -10.13 -3.68 -0.83
C ASN A 78 -10.39 -4.85 -1.79
N ILE A 79 -9.52 -5.87 -1.81
CA ILE A 79 -9.78 -7.14 -2.52
C ILE A 79 -10.93 -7.90 -1.85
N ASN A 80 -10.93 -7.96 -0.52
CA ASN A 80 -11.88 -8.75 0.26
C ASN A 80 -13.25 -8.08 0.46
N ILE A 81 -13.34 -6.74 0.45
CA ILE A 81 -14.57 -5.99 0.74
C ILE A 81 -15.52 -5.85 -0.47
N GLN A 82 -15.08 -6.06 -1.72
CA GLN A 82 -15.90 -5.73 -2.90
C GLN A 82 -15.96 -6.82 -3.98
N PHE A 83 -16.53 -7.97 -3.62
CA PHE A 83 -16.67 -9.10 -4.54
C PHE A 83 -17.71 -8.90 -5.68
N ILE A 84 -18.49 -7.81 -5.73
CA ILE A 84 -19.63 -7.71 -6.68
C ILE A 84 -19.60 -6.52 -7.67
N LEU A 85 -18.90 -5.40 -7.40
CA LEU A 85 -18.95 -4.22 -8.29
C LEU A 85 -17.60 -3.65 -8.76
N TYR A 86 -16.47 -4.09 -8.19
CA TYR A 86 -15.14 -3.50 -8.47
C TYR A 86 -14.15 -4.39 -9.23
N PHE A 87 -14.49 -5.64 -9.55
CA PHE A 87 -13.61 -6.56 -10.29
C PHE A 87 -13.21 -6.03 -11.68
N VAL A 88 -14.00 -5.15 -12.29
CA VAL A 88 -13.64 -4.46 -13.54
C VAL A 88 -12.72 -3.24 -13.30
N ASN A 89 -12.73 -2.64 -12.10
CA ASN A 89 -11.95 -1.45 -11.76
C ASN A 89 -10.56 -1.75 -11.20
N LEU A 90 -10.35 -2.87 -10.49
CA LEU A 90 -9.06 -3.14 -9.84
C LEU A 90 -7.93 -3.54 -10.80
N LYS A 91 -8.22 -4.28 -11.90
CA LYS A 91 -7.21 -4.55 -12.93
C LYS A 91 -6.72 -3.27 -13.62
N LYS A 92 -7.58 -2.24 -13.66
CA LYS A 92 -7.24 -0.88 -14.14
C LYS A 92 -6.47 -0.06 -13.11
N ASN A 93 -6.46 -0.49 -11.85
CA ASN A 93 -5.89 0.24 -10.72
C ASN A 93 -4.42 -0.15 -10.48
N MET A 94 -3.99 -1.36 -10.85
CA MET A 94 -2.58 -1.78 -10.65
C MET A 94 -1.56 -0.89 -11.38
N ASP A 95 -1.96 -0.30 -12.50
CA ASP A 95 -1.16 0.67 -13.27
C ASP A 95 -1.43 2.13 -12.84
N GLU A 96 -2.23 2.35 -11.80
CA GLU A 96 -2.45 3.68 -11.23
C GLU A 96 -1.22 4.15 -10.44
N HIS A 97 -0.95 5.46 -10.46
CA HIS A 97 0.11 6.06 -9.65
C HIS A 97 -0.18 5.85 -8.16
N LEU A 98 0.80 5.33 -7.42
CA LEU A 98 0.67 5.00 -6.02
C LEU A 98 0.24 6.20 -5.18
N SER A 99 0.86 7.37 -5.36
CA SER A 99 0.49 8.60 -4.65
C SER A 99 -0.96 9.05 -4.91
N LYS A 100 -1.48 8.85 -6.13
CA LYS A 100 -2.87 9.18 -6.47
C LYS A 100 -3.86 8.19 -5.88
N TRP A 101 -3.49 6.92 -5.84
CA TRP A 101 -4.27 5.93 -5.13
C TRP A 101 -4.31 6.20 -3.63
N MET A 102 -3.18 6.53 -3.01
CA MET A 102 -3.11 6.88 -1.59
C MET A 102 -3.95 8.12 -1.27
N GLU A 103 -3.92 9.14 -2.13
CA GLU A 103 -4.78 10.33 -2.02
C GLU A 103 -6.27 9.95 -2.01
N LYS A 104 -6.71 9.05 -2.92
CA LYS A 104 -8.10 8.54 -2.97
C LYS A 104 -8.47 7.70 -1.74
N MET A 105 -7.51 6.96 -1.20
CA MET A 105 -7.67 6.15 0.00
C MET A 105 -7.55 6.96 1.30
N GLN A 106 -7.42 8.29 1.19
CA GLN A 106 -7.40 9.23 2.32
C GLN A 106 -6.19 9.06 3.25
N PHE A 107 -5.04 8.65 2.72
CA PHE A 107 -3.77 8.77 3.46
C PHE A 107 -3.44 10.23 3.76
N GLU A 108 -2.62 10.45 4.79
CA GLU A 108 -2.16 11.79 5.13
C GLU A 108 -1.39 12.42 3.96
N LYS A 109 -1.52 13.74 3.82
CA LYS A 109 -0.91 14.48 2.72
C LYS A 109 0.60 14.35 2.67
N GLU A 110 1.21 14.25 3.83
CA GLU A 110 2.65 14.13 3.99
C GLU A 110 3.13 12.77 3.50
N ASP A 111 2.38 11.70 3.79
CA ASP A 111 2.70 10.34 3.41
C ASP A 111 2.62 10.12 1.90
N TRP A 112 1.51 10.49 1.25
CA TRP A 112 1.38 10.24 -0.19
C TRP A 112 2.28 11.14 -1.04
N LYS A 113 2.72 12.28 -0.50
CA LYS A 113 3.73 13.14 -1.13
C LYS A 113 5.10 12.49 -1.22
N LEU A 114 5.44 11.57 -0.31
CA LEU A 114 6.70 10.83 -0.38
C LEU A 114 6.80 10.01 -1.68
N PHE A 115 5.66 9.56 -2.19
CA PHE A 115 5.50 8.76 -3.41
C PHE A 115 5.05 9.59 -4.62
N GLU A 116 5.10 10.92 -4.53
CA GLU A 116 4.85 11.79 -5.68
C GLU A 116 6.00 11.64 -6.70
N LYS A 117 5.69 11.90 -7.97
CA LYS A 117 6.65 11.79 -9.08
C LYS A 117 7.92 12.61 -8.77
N LYS A 118 9.10 11.96 -8.82
CA LYS A 118 10.40 12.64 -8.73
C LYS A 118 11.29 12.21 -9.89
N ASN A 119 12.01 13.15 -10.51
CA ASN A 119 12.95 12.87 -11.60
C ASN A 119 12.37 11.97 -12.70
N ASP A 120 11.12 12.22 -13.09
CA ASP A 120 10.36 11.40 -14.05
C ASP A 120 9.99 9.97 -13.64
N VAL A 121 10.38 9.54 -12.45
CA VAL A 121 10.01 8.25 -11.86
C VAL A 121 8.64 8.34 -11.20
N ILE A 122 7.80 7.33 -11.45
CA ILE A 122 6.47 7.20 -10.89
C ILE A 122 6.32 5.79 -10.36
N LEU A 123 6.04 5.66 -9.06
CA LEU A 123 5.65 4.37 -8.52
C LEU A 123 4.16 4.10 -8.78
N LEU A 124 3.86 2.88 -9.22
CA LEU A 124 2.52 2.38 -9.45
C LEU A 124 2.11 1.49 -8.29
N ILE A 125 0.82 1.17 -8.19
CA ILE A 125 0.34 0.22 -7.18
C ILE A 125 1.01 -1.15 -7.34
N ASN A 126 1.30 -1.59 -8.57
CA ASN A 126 1.97 -2.87 -8.79
C ASN A 126 3.38 -2.96 -8.18
N HIS A 127 4.01 -1.82 -7.89
CA HIS A 127 5.35 -1.74 -7.32
C HIS A 127 5.37 -2.00 -5.81
N VAL A 128 4.22 -2.00 -5.14
CA VAL A 128 4.14 -2.10 -3.67
C VAL A 128 4.76 -3.38 -3.12
N GLY A 129 4.65 -4.50 -3.85
CA GLY A 129 5.25 -5.77 -3.45
C GLY A 129 6.79 -5.69 -3.46
N GLU A 130 7.35 -5.20 -4.56
CA GLU A 130 8.80 -5.00 -4.70
C GLU A 130 9.33 -3.92 -3.74
N LEU A 131 8.53 -2.88 -3.48
CA LEU A 131 8.83 -1.85 -2.48
C LEU A 131 9.01 -2.49 -1.10
N TRP A 132 8.07 -3.34 -0.68
CA TRP A 132 8.17 -4.03 0.61
C TRP A 132 9.39 -4.95 0.67
N HIS A 133 9.65 -5.75 -0.37
CA HIS A 133 10.83 -6.62 -0.42
C HIS A 133 12.13 -5.81 -0.31
N THR A 134 12.22 -4.70 -1.04
CA THR A 134 13.40 -3.81 -1.01
C THR A 134 13.60 -3.23 0.39
N LEU A 135 12.56 -2.63 0.98
CA LEU A 135 12.60 -2.06 2.32
C LEU A 135 12.96 -3.09 3.40
N ASN A 136 12.37 -4.29 3.33
CA ASN A 136 12.58 -5.34 4.33
C ASN A 136 13.97 -6.00 4.20
N SER A 137 14.49 -6.13 2.98
CA SER A 137 15.84 -6.68 2.73
C SER A 137 16.95 -5.79 3.28
N LEU A 138 16.72 -4.48 3.36
CA LEU A 138 17.69 -3.48 3.79
C LEU A 138 17.69 -3.25 5.32
N GLN A 139 16.78 -3.88 6.05
CA GLN A 139 16.78 -3.94 7.52
C GLN A 139 17.52 -5.17 8.08
N SER A 140 17.98 -6.07 7.20
CA SER A 140 18.68 -7.33 7.53
C SER A 140 20.19 -7.16 7.48
#